data_AF-A0A1G2LEU9-F1
#
_entry.id   AF-A0A1G2LEU9-F1
#
_cell.length_a   1.000
_cell.length_b   1.000
_cell.length_c   1.000
_cell.angle_alpha   90.00
_cell.angle_beta   90.00
_cell.angle_gamma   90.00
#
_symmetry.space_group_name_H-M   'P 1'
#
loop_
_entity.id
_entity.type
_entity.pdbx_description
1 polymer ?
#
loop_
_entity_poly.entity_id
_entity_poly.type
_entity_poly.pdbx_seq_one_letter_code
_entity_poly.pdbx_strand_id
1 'polypeptide(L)'
;MPEEVTRAVPIVETNDPLVDVIERAEHERLPVVFAPVAPRETPRAYLRREAANRLMNAVRALKEYSQGALALKITDAFRPLALQRKYFEDISRDIAAREGLRGKELWERTSEFIADPGGSPPHTTGGAVDCTVIVEKSGKELPMGTAIDTVDDRSNFWHPAIKGVVRQNRQMLLRIMTAAGFVNAATEWWHYSFGDQYWAAFLGKPQAIYGKVESVPASENA
;
A
#
# COMPACT_ATOMS: atom_id res chain seq x y z
N MET A 1 -3.52 -10.90 8.19
CA MET A 1 -2.66 -11.45 9.26
C MET A 1 -2.88 -10.56 10.46
N PRO A 2 -3.17 -11.10 11.65
CA PRO A 2 -3.42 -10.28 12.84
C PRO A 2 -2.23 -9.38 13.14
N GLU A 3 -2.48 -8.17 13.65
CA GLU A 3 -1.42 -7.21 13.95
C GLU A 3 -0.48 -7.72 15.05
N GLU A 4 -0.96 -8.56 15.96
CA GLU A 4 -0.12 -9.15 17.00
C GLU A 4 0.98 -10.02 16.39
N VAL A 5 0.68 -10.71 15.27
CA VAL A 5 1.63 -11.55 14.56
C VAL A 5 2.66 -10.69 13.83
N THR A 6 2.23 -9.60 13.17
CA THR A 6 3.17 -8.72 12.46
C THR A 6 4.06 -7.95 13.44
N ARG A 7 3.49 -7.39 14.51
CA ARG A 7 4.21 -6.61 15.53
C ARG A 7 5.26 -7.40 16.29
N ALA A 8 5.11 -8.72 16.39
CA ALA A 8 6.09 -9.59 17.03
C ALA A 8 7.41 -9.70 16.24
N VAL A 9 7.43 -9.35 14.95
CA VAL A 9 8.64 -9.41 14.14
C VAL A 9 9.56 -8.24 14.50
N PRO A 10 10.83 -8.48 14.91
CA PRO A 10 11.74 -7.39 15.23
C PRO A 10 12.08 -6.57 13.98
N ILE A 11 12.33 -5.28 14.17
CA ILE A 11 12.75 -4.36 13.11
C ILE A 11 14.25 -4.10 13.26
N VAL A 12 15.01 -4.37 12.20
CA VAL A 12 16.41 -3.98 12.05
C VAL A 12 16.50 -3.00 10.89
N GLU A 13 16.25 -1.72 11.20
CA GLU A 13 16.17 -0.64 10.22
C GLU A 13 17.47 -0.48 9.42
N THR A 14 17.36 -0.48 8.09
CA THR A 14 18.51 -0.33 7.19
C THR A 14 18.84 1.11 6.83
N ASN A 15 17.99 2.07 7.20
CA ASN A 15 18.05 3.48 6.82
C ASN A 15 18.04 3.68 5.29
N ASP A 16 17.36 2.79 4.55
CA ASP A 16 17.19 2.94 3.10
C ASP A 16 16.40 4.23 2.83
N PRO A 17 16.89 5.21 2.05
CA PRO A 17 16.19 6.50 1.99
C PRO A 17 14.86 6.41 1.24
N LEU A 18 13.93 7.30 1.59
CA LEU A 18 12.72 7.53 0.81
C LEU A 18 13.09 8.23 -0.50
N VAL A 19 12.50 7.79 -1.61
CA VAL A 19 12.68 8.38 -2.95
C VAL A 19 11.34 8.59 -3.62
N ASP A 20 11.24 9.63 -4.45
CA ASP A 20 10.04 9.94 -5.22
C ASP A 20 9.86 8.93 -6.36
N VAL A 21 8.78 8.14 -6.30
CA VAL A 21 8.50 7.11 -7.31
C VAL A 21 7.86 7.69 -8.57
N ILE A 22 7.27 8.88 -8.49
CA ILE A 22 6.63 9.56 -9.62
C ILE A 22 7.69 10.25 -10.47
N GLU A 23 8.59 11.01 -9.85
CA GLU A 23 9.74 11.59 -10.54
C GLU A 23 10.57 10.50 -11.24
N ARG A 24 10.78 9.38 -10.54
CA ARG A 24 11.51 8.25 -11.11
C ARG A 24 10.80 7.62 -12.31
N ALA A 25 9.49 7.39 -12.22
CA ALA A 25 8.71 6.85 -13.32
C ALA A 25 8.71 7.79 -14.53
N GLU A 26 8.66 9.11 -14.31
CA GLU A 26 8.79 10.14 -15.36
C GLU A 26 10.15 10.05 -16.06
N HIS A 27 11.24 10.00 -15.29
CA HIS A 27 12.60 9.88 -15.84
C HIS A 27 12.81 8.59 -16.64
N GLU A 28 12.27 7.47 -16.15
CA GLU A 28 12.36 6.15 -16.80
C GLU A 28 11.30 5.92 -17.89
N ARG A 29 10.39 6.88 -18.11
CA ARG A 29 9.25 6.79 -19.06
C ARG A 29 8.38 5.56 -18.83
N LEU A 30 8.06 5.31 -17.57
CA LEU A 30 7.23 4.21 -17.12
C LEU A 30 5.77 4.67 -16.87
N PRO A 31 4.77 3.86 -17.23
CA PRO A 31 3.37 4.25 -17.14
C PRO A 31 2.87 4.12 -15.70
N VAL A 32 3.12 5.16 -14.90
CA VAL A 32 2.68 5.27 -13.51
C VAL A 32 1.91 6.58 -13.32
N VAL A 33 0.81 6.52 -12.58
CA VAL A 33 0.05 7.71 -12.16
C VAL A 33 -0.14 7.66 -10.66
N PHE A 34 0.07 8.80 -9.99
CA PHE A 34 -0.36 8.99 -8.60
C PHE A 34 -1.70 9.70 -8.55
N ALA A 35 -2.67 9.10 -7.89
CA ALA A 35 -4.02 9.63 -7.77
C ALA A 35 -4.60 9.16 -6.42
N PRO A 36 -4.27 9.86 -5.32
CA PRO A 36 -4.64 9.45 -3.99
C PRO A 36 -6.14 9.56 -3.74
N VAL A 37 -6.68 8.64 -2.92
CA VAL A 37 -8.12 8.60 -2.58
C VAL A 37 -8.53 9.82 -1.75
N ALA A 38 -7.63 10.26 -0.87
CA ALA A 38 -7.77 11.48 -0.09
C ALA A 38 -6.76 12.54 -0.57
N PRO A 39 -7.09 13.84 -0.50
CA PRO A 39 -6.14 14.91 -0.84
C PRO A 39 -4.81 14.75 -0.09
N ARG A 40 -3.71 14.93 -0.81
CA ARG A 40 -2.34 14.98 -0.28
C ARG A 40 -1.79 16.38 -0.48
N GLU A 41 -0.91 16.79 0.43
CA GLU A 41 -0.20 18.08 0.33
C GLU A 41 0.75 18.13 -0.88
N THR A 42 1.16 16.96 -1.37
CA THR A 42 2.09 16.81 -2.48
C THR A 42 1.53 15.88 -3.55
N PRO A 43 1.76 16.16 -4.85
CA PRO A 43 1.44 15.23 -5.94
C PRO A 43 2.48 14.10 -6.06
N ARG A 44 3.36 13.93 -5.07
CA ARG A 44 4.43 12.94 -5.06
C ARG A 44 4.07 11.74 -4.17
N ALA A 45 4.60 10.59 -4.55
CA ALA A 45 4.53 9.37 -3.77
C ALA A 45 5.95 8.92 -3.45
N TYR A 46 6.20 8.47 -2.22
CA TYR A 46 7.53 8.05 -1.79
C TYR A 46 7.52 6.60 -1.37
N LEU A 47 8.60 5.88 -1.67
CA LEU A 47 8.90 4.56 -1.14
C LEU A 47 10.38 4.52 -0.74
N ARG A 48 10.74 3.56 0.11
CA ARG A 48 12.15 3.20 0.35
C ARG A 48 12.81 2.87 -1.00
N ARG A 49 14.05 3.30 -1.23
CA ARG A 49 14.73 3.20 -2.54
C ARG A 49 14.65 1.80 -3.14
N GLU A 50 14.86 0.75 -2.35
CA GLU A 50 14.77 -0.62 -2.85
C GLU A 50 13.32 -1.06 -3.13
N ALA A 51 12.34 -0.61 -2.32
CA ALA A 51 10.93 -0.80 -2.65
C ALA A 51 10.55 -0.08 -3.96
N ALA A 52 11.07 1.12 -4.19
CA ALA A 52 10.90 1.87 -5.44
C ALA A 52 11.55 1.14 -6.64
N ASN A 53 12.77 0.60 -6.49
CA ASN A 53 13.43 -0.21 -7.52
C ASN A 53 12.53 -1.38 -7.95
N ARG A 54 11.97 -2.09 -6.96
CA ARG A 54 11.07 -3.22 -7.18
C ARG A 54 9.77 -2.79 -7.84
N LEU A 55 9.19 -1.68 -7.41
CA LEU A 55 8.00 -1.14 -8.05
C LEU A 55 8.24 -0.81 -9.52
N MET A 56 9.38 -0.19 -9.87
CA MET A 56 9.71 0.08 -11.27
C MET A 56 9.88 -1.24 -12.08
N ASN A 57 10.42 -2.30 -11.47
CA ASN A 57 10.47 -3.62 -12.11
C ASN A 57 9.07 -4.20 -12.34
N ALA A 58 8.17 -4.07 -11.36
CA ALA A 58 6.77 -4.47 -11.51
C ALA A 58 6.07 -3.69 -12.65
N VAL A 59 6.31 -2.37 -12.74
CA VAL A 59 5.74 -1.52 -13.79
C VAL A 59 6.28 -1.88 -15.16
N ARG A 60 7.58 -2.18 -15.30
CA ARG A 60 8.15 -2.71 -16.55
C ARG A 60 7.49 -4.02 -16.96
N ALA A 61 7.32 -4.95 -16.03
CA ALA A 61 6.66 -6.23 -16.28
C ALA A 61 5.18 -6.05 -16.68
N LEU A 62 4.45 -5.12 -16.06
CA LEU A 62 3.07 -4.77 -16.44
C LEU A 62 3.02 -4.21 -17.86
N LYS A 63 3.94 -3.29 -18.18
CA LYS A 63 4.04 -2.69 -19.51
C LYS A 63 4.33 -3.74 -20.57
N GLU A 64 5.27 -4.65 -20.31
CA GLU A 64 5.59 -5.76 -21.21
C GLU A 64 4.41 -6.72 -21.39
N TYR A 65 3.84 -7.19 -20.27
CA TYR A 65 2.68 -8.09 -20.26
C TYR A 65 1.50 -7.55 -21.07
N SER A 66 1.25 -6.24 -20.96
CA SER A 66 0.14 -5.57 -21.65
C SER A 66 0.50 -4.96 -23.00
N GLN A 67 1.73 -5.12 -23.48
CA GLN A 67 2.24 -4.46 -24.68
C GLN A 67 2.03 -2.92 -24.67
N GLY A 68 2.16 -2.32 -23.49
CA GLY A 68 1.96 -0.88 -23.28
C GLY A 68 0.50 -0.44 -23.33
N ALA A 69 -0.45 -1.31 -22.97
CA ALA A 69 -1.86 -0.93 -22.87
C ALA A 69 -2.29 -0.52 -21.45
N LEU A 70 -1.51 -0.90 -20.44
CA LEU A 70 -1.84 -0.72 -19.02
C LEU A 70 -0.79 0.12 -18.29
N ALA A 71 -1.27 0.89 -17.32
CA ALA A 71 -0.47 1.70 -16.40
C ALA A 71 -0.78 1.32 -14.95
N LEU A 72 0.17 1.52 -14.04
CA LEU A 72 -0.04 1.37 -12.61
C LEU A 72 -0.59 2.68 -12.03
N LYS A 73 -1.70 2.62 -11.33
CA LYS A 73 -2.24 3.74 -10.54
C LYS A 73 -1.91 3.51 -9.08
N ILE A 74 -1.12 4.41 -8.49
CA ILE A 74 -0.83 4.44 -7.06
C ILE A 74 -1.85 5.33 -6.37
N THR A 75 -2.45 4.84 -5.28
CA THR A 75 -3.40 5.58 -4.46
C THR A 75 -2.86 5.92 -3.09
N ASP A 76 -1.94 5.11 -2.56
CA ASP A 76 -1.14 5.48 -1.39
C ASP A 76 0.25 4.84 -1.44
N ALA A 77 1.20 5.46 -0.77
CA ALA A 77 2.57 4.98 -0.65
C ALA A 77 3.07 5.34 0.76
N PHE A 78 4.23 5.98 0.91
CA PHE A 78 4.64 6.51 2.20
C PHE A 78 3.60 7.50 2.77
N ARG A 79 3.17 7.23 4.00
CA ARG A 79 2.25 8.07 4.77
C ARG A 79 2.95 8.50 6.05
N PRO A 80 3.22 9.80 6.25
CA PRO A 80 3.83 10.30 7.48
C PRO A 80 3.05 9.86 8.73
N LEU A 81 3.75 9.63 9.84
CA LEU A 81 3.11 9.12 11.06
C LEU A 81 2.03 10.06 11.61
N ALA A 82 2.22 11.37 11.47
CA ALA A 82 1.21 12.36 11.83
C ALA A 82 -0.09 12.19 11.01
N LEU A 83 0.04 11.89 9.72
CA LEU A 83 -1.11 11.64 8.84
C LEU A 83 -1.78 10.30 9.15
N GLN A 84 -1.00 9.26 9.46
CA GLN A 84 -1.53 7.98 9.95
C GLN A 84 -2.35 8.16 11.22
N ARG A 85 -1.84 8.92 12.21
CA ARG A 85 -2.57 9.24 13.45
C ARG A 85 -3.86 9.98 13.14
N LYS A 86 -3.81 11.00 12.27
CA LYS A 86 -4.99 11.75 11.86
C LYS A 86 -6.05 10.83 11.24
N TYR A 87 -5.69 9.97 10.30
CA TYR A 87 -6.64 9.03 9.69
C TYR A 87 -7.23 8.06 10.71
N PHE A 88 -6.40 7.54 11.62
CA PHE A 88 -6.87 6.67 12.69
C PHE A 88 -7.89 7.38 13.59
N GLU A 89 -7.61 8.61 14.00
CA GLU A 89 -8.51 9.43 14.82
C GLU A 89 -9.81 9.79 14.10
N ASP A 90 -9.74 10.13 12.81
CA ASP A 90 -10.90 10.45 11.98
C ASP A 90 -11.83 9.23 11.88
N ILE A 91 -11.29 8.07 11.52
CA ILE A 91 -12.04 6.81 11.43
C ILE A 91 -12.60 6.40 12.80
N SER A 92 -11.81 6.57 13.87
CA SER A 92 -12.26 6.26 15.23
C SER A 92 -13.46 7.13 15.64
N ARG A 93 -13.45 8.44 15.33
CA ARG A 93 -14.58 9.32 15.61
C ARG A 93 -15.83 8.91 14.82
N ASP A 94 -15.67 8.56 13.55
CA ASP A 94 -16.78 8.12 12.70
C ASP A 94 -17.41 6.82 13.21
N ILE A 95 -16.59 5.84 13.59
CA ILE A 95 -17.07 4.57 14.18
C ILE A 95 -17.75 4.85 15.52
N ALA A 96 -17.17 5.65 16.40
CA ALA A 96 -17.78 6.01 17.68
C ALA A 96 -19.16 6.68 17.48
N ALA A 97 -19.29 7.55 16.47
CA ALA A 97 -20.54 8.23 16.17
C ALA A 97 -21.61 7.30 15.59
N ARG A 98 -21.24 6.34 14.73
CA ARG A 98 -22.19 5.42 14.10
C ARG A 98 -22.55 4.22 14.97
N GLU A 99 -21.60 3.69 15.73
CA GLU A 99 -21.70 2.41 16.44
C GLU A 99 -21.75 2.58 17.97
N GLY A 100 -21.47 3.78 18.50
CA GLY A 100 -21.54 4.07 19.94
C GLY A 100 -20.39 3.49 20.77
N LEU A 101 -19.38 2.91 20.11
CA LEU A 101 -18.25 2.23 20.75
C LEU A 101 -17.32 3.18 21.47
N ARG A 102 -16.60 2.68 22.50
CA ARG A 102 -15.63 3.45 23.29
C ARG A 102 -14.44 2.60 23.74
N GLY A 103 -13.37 3.27 24.17
CA GLY A 103 -12.22 2.64 24.81
C GLY A 103 -11.60 1.55 23.93
N LYS A 104 -11.33 0.38 24.53
CA LYS A 104 -10.69 -0.75 23.85
C LYS A 104 -11.49 -1.28 22.67
N GLU A 105 -12.81 -1.38 22.79
CA GLU A 105 -13.68 -1.90 21.72
C GLU A 105 -13.67 -0.98 20.50
N LEU A 106 -13.73 0.34 20.72
CA LEU A 106 -13.57 1.31 19.64
C LEU A 106 -12.21 1.20 18.97
N TRP A 107 -11.15 1.01 19.75
CA TRP A 107 -9.79 0.88 19.24
C TRP A 107 -9.63 -0.37 18.37
N GLU A 108 -10.08 -1.52 18.85
CA GLU A 108 -10.07 -2.79 18.11
C GLU A 108 -10.89 -2.66 16.83
N ARG A 109 -12.10 -2.10 16.92
CA ARG A 109 -12.94 -1.85 15.75
C ARG A 109 -12.30 -0.88 14.77
N THR A 110 -11.62 0.17 15.22
CA THR A 110 -10.88 1.09 14.34
C THR A 110 -9.72 0.40 13.64
N SER A 111 -9.03 -0.50 14.35
CA SER A 111 -7.86 -1.24 13.85
C SER A 111 -8.21 -2.25 12.75
N GLU A 112 -9.49 -2.58 12.56
CA GLU A 112 -9.97 -3.37 11.42
C GLU A 112 -9.96 -2.58 10.10
N PHE A 113 -9.95 -1.25 10.16
CA PHE A 113 -10.06 -0.35 9.01
C PHE A 113 -8.73 0.31 8.67
N ILE A 114 -7.88 0.51 9.69
CA ILE A 114 -6.62 1.23 9.54
C ILE A 114 -5.64 0.76 10.61
N ALA A 115 -4.40 0.50 10.19
CA ALA A 115 -3.38 0.01 11.10
C ALA A 115 -3.08 0.97 12.26
N ASP A 116 -2.89 0.44 13.46
CA ASP A 116 -2.74 1.28 14.66
C ASP A 116 -1.39 2.06 14.66
N PRO A 117 -1.42 3.40 14.81
CA PRO A 117 -0.23 4.27 14.77
C PRO A 117 0.79 4.03 15.91
N GLY A 118 0.41 3.34 16.97
CA GLY A 118 1.28 2.94 18.08
C GLY A 118 2.34 1.92 17.65
N GLY A 119 2.05 1.09 16.64
CA GLY A 119 2.98 0.14 16.05
C GLY A 119 3.92 0.75 15.01
N SER A 120 4.21 -0.01 13.96
CA SER A 120 4.90 0.44 12.74
C SER A 120 4.05 0.15 11.50
N PRO A 121 2.92 0.90 11.29
CA PRO A 121 2.03 0.67 10.16
C PRO A 121 2.77 0.63 8.82
N PRO A 122 2.45 -0.30 7.90
CA PRO A 122 3.21 -0.53 6.67
C PRO A 122 3.52 0.75 5.86
N HIS A 123 2.51 1.60 5.61
CA HIS A 123 2.69 2.86 4.87
C HIS A 123 3.63 3.85 5.56
N THR A 124 3.73 3.83 6.89
CA THR A 124 4.64 4.71 7.63
C THR A 124 6.10 4.29 7.48
N THR A 125 6.37 3.08 6.97
CA THR A 125 7.75 2.60 6.78
C THR A 125 8.33 2.99 5.42
N GLY A 126 7.48 3.38 4.47
CA GLY A 126 7.84 3.52 3.05
C GLY A 126 8.02 2.20 2.31
N GLY A 127 7.68 1.07 2.94
CA GLY A 127 7.70 -0.27 2.35
C GLY A 127 6.39 -0.69 1.67
N ALA A 128 5.31 0.06 1.87
CA ALA A 128 3.98 -0.30 1.39
C ALA A 128 3.44 0.64 0.30
N VAL A 129 2.67 0.06 -0.61
CA VAL A 129 1.99 0.75 -1.71
C VAL A 129 0.58 0.18 -1.90
N ASP A 130 -0.38 1.09 -2.04
CA ASP A 130 -1.74 0.77 -2.46
C ASP A 130 -1.86 1.12 -3.94
N CYS A 131 -2.26 0.13 -4.76
CA CYS A 131 -2.30 0.32 -6.20
C CYS A 131 -3.41 -0.47 -6.89
N THR A 132 -3.77 0.03 -8.07
CA THR A 132 -4.63 -0.62 -9.05
C THR A 132 -4.05 -0.44 -10.45
N VAL A 133 -4.74 -0.98 -11.46
CA VAL A 133 -4.31 -0.92 -12.85
C VAL A 133 -5.33 -0.15 -13.67
N ILE A 134 -4.85 0.74 -14.54
CA ILE A 134 -5.68 1.52 -15.47
C ILE A 134 -5.31 1.19 -16.90
N VAL A 135 -6.25 1.40 -17.82
CA VAL A 135 -5.97 1.46 -19.26
C VAL A 135 -5.24 2.78 -19.54
N GLU A 136 -4.01 2.70 -20.05
CA GLU A 136 -3.10 3.85 -20.17
C GLU A 136 -3.74 5.00 -20.99
N LYS A 137 -4.38 4.67 -22.11
CA LYS A 137 -4.98 5.68 -23.01
C LYS A 137 -6.20 6.40 -22.45
N SER A 138 -6.97 5.75 -21.59
CA SER A 138 -8.27 6.30 -21.12
C SER A 138 -8.27 6.67 -19.64
N GLY A 139 -7.25 6.26 -18.88
CA GLY A 139 -7.21 6.41 -17.43
C GLY A 139 -8.24 5.55 -16.69
N LYS A 140 -9.01 4.71 -17.38
CA LYS A 140 -10.07 3.91 -16.78
C LYS A 140 -9.48 2.74 -16.00
N GLU A 141 -9.86 2.63 -14.73
CA GLU A 141 -9.51 1.48 -13.89
C GLU A 141 -10.05 0.16 -14.45
N LEU A 142 -9.22 -0.88 -14.38
CA LEU A 142 -9.67 -2.24 -14.57
C LEU A 142 -10.61 -2.64 -13.44
N PRO A 143 -11.62 -3.48 -13.71
CA PRO A 143 -12.54 -3.92 -12.67
C PRO A 143 -11.82 -4.82 -11.65
N MET A 144 -11.74 -4.35 -10.40
CA MET A 144 -11.13 -5.06 -9.27
C MET A 144 -12.15 -5.55 -8.21
N GLY A 145 -13.45 -5.30 -8.45
CA GLY A 145 -14.57 -5.86 -7.68
C GLY A 145 -15.05 -4.98 -6.53
N THR A 146 -14.13 -4.32 -5.84
CA THR A 146 -14.40 -3.25 -4.88
C THR A 146 -13.52 -2.05 -5.21
N ALA A 147 -13.90 -0.85 -4.74
CA ALA A 147 -13.00 0.28 -4.80
C ALA A 147 -11.87 0.11 -3.78
N ILE A 148 -10.76 0.82 -3.95
CA ILE A 148 -9.74 0.95 -2.90
C ILE A 148 -10.37 1.58 -1.66
N ASP A 149 -9.89 1.18 -0.48
CA ASP A 149 -10.39 1.55 0.85
C ASP A 149 -11.84 1.08 1.14
N THR A 150 -12.40 0.18 0.31
CA THR A 150 -13.71 -0.40 0.61
C THR A 150 -13.61 -1.36 1.79
N VAL A 151 -14.34 -1.07 2.86
CA VAL A 151 -14.43 -1.91 4.07
C VAL A 151 -15.54 -2.95 3.88
N ASP A 152 -15.19 -4.06 3.26
CA ASP A 152 -16.11 -5.14 2.91
C ASP A 152 -15.29 -6.44 2.71
N ASP A 153 -15.86 -7.59 3.05
CA ASP A 153 -15.16 -8.87 2.91
C ASP A 153 -14.80 -9.21 1.45
N ARG A 154 -15.48 -8.61 0.47
CA ARG A 154 -15.14 -8.70 -0.96
C ARG A 154 -13.81 -8.01 -1.29
N SER A 155 -13.29 -7.16 -0.41
CA SER A 155 -11.94 -6.60 -0.53
C SER A 155 -10.85 -7.64 -0.27
N ASN A 156 -11.17 -8.73 0.46
CA ASN A 156 -10.26 -9.86 0.63
C ASN A 156 -9.85 -10.43 -0.74
N PHE A 157 -8.56 -10.64 -0.94
CA PHE A 157 -8.02 -11.03 -2.24
C PHE A 157 -8.68 -12.31 -2.79
N TRP A 158 -8.86 -13.31 -1.92
CA TRP A 158 -9.39 -14.63 -2.26
C TRP A 158 -10.90 -14.79 -2.02
N HIS A 159 -11.65 -13.69 -1.88
CA HIS A 159 -13.08 -13.77 -1.61
C HIS A 159 -13.83 -14.59 -2.68
N PRO A 160 -14.66 -15.58 -2.31
CA PRO A 160 -15.24 -16.55 -3.25
C PRO A 160 -16.23 -15.95 -4.25
N ALA A 161 -16.80 -14.78 -3.94
CA ALA A 161 -17.68 -14.04 -4.87
C ALA A 161 -16.90 -13.35 -6.01
N ILE A 162 -15.58 -13.18 -5.88
CA ILE A 162 -14.74 -12.54 -6.89
C ILE A 162 -14.36 -13.54 -7.97
N LYS A 163 -14.96 -13.39 -9.15
CA LYS A 163 -14.86 -14.34 -10.28
C LYS A 163 -14.62 -13.63 -11.61
N GLY A 164 -14.37 -14.42 -12.66
CA GLY A 164 -14.22 -13.92 -14.03
C GLY A 164 -13.08 -12.91 -14.18
N VAL A 165 -13.32 -11.87 -14.99
CA VAL A 165 -12.35 -10.81 -15.30
C VAL A 165 -11.80 -10.13 -14.05
N VAL A 166 -12.62 -9.95 -13.00
CA VAL A 166 -12.20 -9.33 -11.75
C VAL A 166 -11.11 -10.17 -11.06
N ARG A 167 -11.33 -11.48 -10.96
CA ARG A 167 -10.34 -12.40 -10.38
C ARG A 167 -9.07 -12.45 -11.21
N GLN A 168 -9.19 -12.44 -12.54
CA GLN A 168 -8.06 -12.42 -13.46
C GLN A 168 -7.22 -11.14 -13.28
N ASN A 169 -7.85 -9.97 -13.15
CA ASN A 169 -7.16 -8.70 -12.91
C ASN A 169 -6.42 -8.68 -11.57
N ARG A 170 -7.06 -9.13 -10.48
CA ARG A 170 -6.40 -9.27 -9.17
C ARG A 170 -5.20 -10.22 -9.24
N GLN A 171 -5.36 -11.37 -9.90
CA GLN A 171 -4.28 -12.35 -10.07
C GLN A 171 -3.13 -11.83 -10.93
N MET A 172 -3.42 -11.06 -11.98
CA MET A 172 -2.41 -10.39 -12.80
C MET A 172 -1.58 -9.43 -11.94
N LEU A 173 -2.24 -8.53 -11.20
CA LEU A 173 -1.55 -7.58 -10.32
C LEU A 173 -0.73 -8.31 -9.25
N LEU A 174 -1.30 -9.33 -8.60
CA LEU A 174 -0.60 -10.15 -7.63
C LEU A 174 0.67 -10.76 -8.22
N ARG A 175 0.59 -11.40 -9.39
CA ARG A 175 1.75 -12.03 -10.05
C ARG A 175 2.84 -11.01 -10.35
N ILE A 176 2.47 -9.85 -10.89
CA ILE A 176 3.42 -8.79 -11.24
C ILE A 176 4.12 -8.24 -9.99
N MET A 177 3.36 -7.92 -8.94
CA MET A 177 3.91 -7.34 -7.72
C MET A 177 4.76 -8.36 -6.93
N THR A 178 4.30 -9.61 -6.83
CA THR A 178 5.03 -10.68 -6.13
C THR A 178 6.29 -11.10 -6.86
N ALA A 179 6.31 -11.09 -8.20
CA ALA A 179 7.53 -11.30 -8.97
C ALA A 179 8.60 -10.22 -8.70
N ALA A 180 8.18 -8.99 -8.34
CA ALA A 180 9.08 -7.93 -7.91
C ALA A 180 9.49 -8.01 -6.41
N GLY A 181 8.94 -8.98 -5.67
CA GLY A 181 9.30 -9.26 -4.27
C GLY A 181 8.37 -8.67 -3.22
N PHE A 182 7.25 -8.04 -3.62
CA PHE A 182 6.21 -7.62 -2.69
C PHE A 182 5.39 -8.82 -2.20
N VAL A 183 4.71 -8.66 -1.06
CA VAL A 183 3.63 -9.55 -0.63
C VAL A 183 2.32 -8.79 -0.66
N ASN A 184 1.20 -9.47 -0.91
CA ASN A 184 -0.13 -8.84 -0.86
C ASN A 184 -0.78 -9.03 0.52
N ALA A 185 -1.49 -8.00 0.99
CA ALA A 185 -2.36 -8.16 2.14
C ALA A 185 -3.60 -8.99 1.77
N ALA A 186 -3.78 -10.15 2.42
CA ALA A 186 -4.90 -11.04 2.12
C ALA A 186 -6.28 -10.38 2.26
N THR A 187 -6.40 -9.36 3.11
CA THR A 187 -7.62 -8.60 3.39
C THR A 187 -7.89 -7.44 2.43
N GLU A 188 -6.87 -7.00 1.70
CA GLU A 188 -6.91 -5.80 0.86
C GLU A 188 -6.23 -6.11 -0.48
N TRP A 189 -7.03 -6.34 -1.54
CA TRP A 189 -6.48 -6.75 -2.83
C TRP A 189 -5.50 -5.74 -3.47
N TRP A 190 -5.55 -4.48 -3.03
CA TRP A 190 -4.74 -3.36 -3.52
C TRP A 190 -3.43 -3.15 -2.76
N HIS A 191 -3.31 -3.68 -1.54
CA HIS A 191 -2.19 -3.38 -0.65
C HIS A 191 -1.03 -4.36 -0.87
N TYR A 192 0.17 -3.81 -1.07
CA TYR A 192 1.41 -4.56 -1.26
C TYR A 192 2.52 -4.05 -0.35
N SER A 193 3.20 -4.97 0.32
CA SER A 193 4.22 -4.68 1.34
C SER A 193 5.59 -5.25 0.94
N PHE A 194 6.65 -4.50 1.22
CA PHE A 194 8.04 -4.94 1.10
C PHE A 194 8.88 -4.38 2.26
N GLY A 195 9.64 -5.26 2.92
CA GLY A 195 10.63 -4.88 3.93
C GLY A 195 10.06 -4.50 5.32
N ASP A 196 8.77 -4.22 5.43
CA ASP A 196 8.10 -3.98 6.71
C ASP A 196 7.78 -5.29 7.49
N GLN A 197 7.16 -5.13 8.66
CA GLN A 197 6.77 -6.24 9.53
C GLN A 197 5.72 -7.17 8.90
N TYR A 198 4.83 -6.66 8.05
CA TYR A 198 3.86 -7.51 7.34
C TYR A 198 4.59 -8.42 6.35
N TRP A 199 5.48 -7.85 5.54
CA TRP A 199 6.31 -8.58 4.60
C TRP A 199 7.16 -9.66 5.29
N ALA A 200 7.81 -9.30 6.38
CA ALA A 200 8.67 -10.22 7.11
C ALA A 200 7.87 -11.37 7.74
N ALA A 201 6.75 -11.06 8.40
CA ALA A 201 5.88 -12.08 8.98
C ALA A 201 5.29 -13.02 7.92
N PHE A 202 4.83 -12.47 6.78
CA PHE A 202 4.26 -13.26 5.69
C PHE A 202 5.25 -14.26 5.10
N LEU A 203 6.52 -13.87 4.97
CA LEU A 203 7.59 -14.71 4.42
C LEU A 203 8.34 -15.55 5.48
N GLY A 204 7.95 -15.48 6.75
CA GLY A 204 8.68 -16.14 7.84
C GLY A 204 10.13 -15.64 8.01
N LYS A 205 10.38 -14.36 7.71
CA LYS A 205 11.69 -13.73 7.90
C LYS A 205 11.92 -13.48 9.40
N PRO A 206 13.17 -13.57 9.87
CA PRO A 206 13.46 -13.35 11.29
C PRO A 206 13.30 -11.88 11.71
N GLN A 207 13.34 -10.94 10.75
CA GLN A 207 13.24 -9.51 11.01
C GLN A 207 12.68 -8.76 9.80
N ALA A 208 12.03 -7.64 10.07
CA ALA A 208 11.75 -6.58 9.11
C ALA A 208 12.98 -5.67 8.96
N ILE A 209 13.12 -5.06 7.79
CA ILE A 209 14.22 -4.15 7.45
C ILE A 209 13.80 -2.67 7.45
N TYR A 210 12.50 -2.38 7.48
CA TYR A 210 11.97 -1.02 7.56
C TYR A 210 11.08 -0.84 8.80
N GLY A 211 11.42 0.18 9.58
CA GLY A 211 10.57 0.77 10.60
C GLY A 211 9.93 2.07 10.13
N LYS A 212 9.02 2.59 10.96
CA LYS A 212 8.30 3.83 10.68
C LYS A 212 9.23 5.03 10.58
N VAL A 213 8.89 5.92 9.66
CA VAL A 213 9.56 7.20 9.42
C VAL A 213 8.57 8.33 9.72
N GLU A 214 9.01 9.35 10.45
CA GLU A 214 8.15 10.45 10.88
C GLU A 214 7.69 11.34 9.71
N SER A 215 8.60 11.64 8.77
CA SER A 215 8.33 12.53 7.63
C SER A 215 9.14 12.15 6.39
N VAL A 216 8.76 12.69 5.23
CA VAL A 216 9.65 12.67 4.05
C VAL A 216 10.90 13.49 4.42
N PRO A 217 12.12 13.03 4.10
CA PRO A 217 13.31 13.87 4.25
C PRO A 217 13.10 15.18 3.49
N ALA A 218 13.46 16.32 4.08
CA ALA A 218 13.51 17.56 3.34
C ALA A 218 14.38 17.35 2.09
N SER A 219 13.92 17.80 0.93
CA SER A 219 14.72 17.74 -0.29
C SER A 219 16.07 18.41 -0.02
N GLU A 220 17.16 17.65 -0.05
CA GLU A 220 18.51 18.20 -0.13
C GLU A 220 18.69 18.82 -1.52
N ASN A 221 17.99 19.92 -1.78
CA ASN A 221 18.16 20.85 -2.91
C ASN A 221 17.23 22.05 -2.65
N ALA A 222 17.70 22.95 -1.80
CA ALA A 222 17.36 24.37 -1.83
C ALA A 222 18.50 25.12 -2.51
#